data_AF-A0A2S9PPK4-F1
#
_entry.id   AF-A0A2S9PPK4-F1
#
_cell.length_a   1.000
_cell.length_b   1.000
_cell.length_c   1.000
_cell.angle_alpha   90.00
_cell.angle_beta   90.00
_cell.angle_gamma   90.00
#
_symmetry.space_group_name_H-M   'P 1'
#
loop_
_entity.id
_entity.type
_entity.pdbx_description
1 polymer ?
#
loop_
_entity_poly.entity_id
_entity_poly.type
_entity_poly.pdbx_seq_one_letter_code
_entity_poly.pdbx_strand_id
1 'polypeptide(L)'
;MPTAIAVTSADLVLPPTDHQTPTAALLPPPDAQPLDAAVADAQVLIEQHGHLLVLYPASLPAAHQRRLHTVRAVLETDRIALLKTDLPPLGLAVLVRQMRQLSYRDLSPGVLASAARLLSHYVYAGALLHSVARLDRVPVDLGSHARSWMPGSQFAVLANPTPTLVKAGAPDAALPGPEFATALVVARGQSTATWVTDALAPAWRVQPVAEAPLPDASARWWGTAKLVEFAAYLPDPSVLYRLVASVRRETCSWCGGDLIGDRCGFCAAPVPTPEDARPAVLAAAPGAHADGPALPAPGRTGPRHRALPGARPGGPR
;
A
#
# COMPACT_ATOMS: atom_id res chain seq x y z
N MET A 1 -1.85 -4.76 24.32
CA MET A 1 -0.85 -3.68 24.48
C MET A 1 -0.97 -2.73 23.30
N PRO A 2 -0.84 -1.41 23.47
CA PRO A 2 -0.96 -0.46 22.37
C PRO A 2 0.21 -0.64 21.40
N THR A 3 -0.07 -0.68 20.10
CA THR A 3 0.96 -0.77 19.06
C THR A 3 1.56 0.61 18.78
N ALA A 4 2.88 0.74 18.67
CA ALA A 4 3.52 1.99 18.32
C ALA A 4 3.37 2.28 16.82
N ILE A 5 2.98 3.51 16.48
CA ILE A 5 3.00 4.02 15.10
C ILE A 5 4.22 4.92 14.95
N ALA A 6 5.00 4.70 13.90
CA ALA A 6 6.17 5.51 13.58
C ALA A 6 6.13 6.03 12.14
N VAL A 7 6.83 7.14 11.92
CA VAL A 7 6.95 7.81 10.62
C VAL A 7 8.38 8.24 10.37
N THR A 8 8.70 8.54 9.11
CA THR A 8 10.05 8.95 8.68
C THR A 8 10.25 10.47 8.61
N SER A 9 9.21 11.25 8.94
CA SER A 9 9.25 12.71 8.92
C SER A 9 8.20 13.30 9.87
N ALA A 10 8.53 14.41 10.52
CA ALA A 10 7.69 15.02 11.55
C ALA A 10 6.42 15.68 10.99
N ASP A 11 6.48 16.18 9.75
CA ASP A 11 5.36 16.77 9.01
C ASP A 11 4.23 15.76 8.69
N LEU A 12 4.47 14.46 8.85
CA LEU A 12 3.45 13.41 8.73
C LEU A 12 2.63 13.23 10.03
N VAL A 13 3.00 13.89 11.12
CA VAL A 13 2.34 13.76 12.43
C VAL A 13 1.32 14.89 12.60
N LEU A 14 0.13 14.72 12.04
CA LEU A 14 -0.97 15.67 12.27
C LEU A 14 -1.39 15.69 13.75
N PRO A 15 -1.89 16.85 14.26
CA PRO A 15 -2.47 16.93 15.58
C PRO A 15 -3.61 15.90 15.77
N PRO A 16 -3.72 15.30 16.96
CA PRO A 16 -4.82 14.40 17.26
C PRO A 16 -6.15 15.18 17.28
N THR A 17 -7.25 14.49 16.96
CA THR A 17 -8.61 15.06 17.04
C THR A 17 -9.33 14.68 18.33
N ASP A 18 -8.66 13.92 19.22
CA ASP A 18 -9.15 13.47 20.52
C ASP A 18 -8.00 13.43 21.53
N HIS A 19 -8.33 13.29 22.82
CA HIS A 19 -7.34 13.28 23.91
C HIS A 19 -6.60 11.95 24.09
N GLN A 20 -7.06 10.88 23.45
CA GLN A 20 -6.56 9.51 23.70
C GLN A 20 -5.52 9.07 22.67
N THR A 21 -5.46 9.74 21.52
CA THR A 21 -4.58 9.38 20.41
C THR A 21 -3.10 9.58 20.78
N PRO A 22 -2.30 8.50 20.87
CA PRO A 22 -0.87 8.61 21.17
C PRO A 22 -0.14 9.35 20.05
N THR A 23 1.03 9.93 20.34
CA THR A 23 1.90 10.51 19.30
C THR A 23 2.52 9.42 18.41
N ALA A 24 2.98 9.81 17.22
CA ALA A 24 3.81 8.94 16.39
C ALA A 24 5.28 9.07 16.83
N ALA A 25 6.02 7.97 16.83
CA ALA A 25 7.47 8.03 16.93
C ALA A 25 8.07 8.51 15.60
N LEU A 26 9.13 9.31 15.68
CA LEU A 26 9.90 9.72 14.51
C LEU A 26 11.11 8.79 14.37
N LEU A 27 11.31 8.25 13.17
CA LEU A 27 12.54 7.54 12.81
C LEU A 27 13.39 8.48 11.92
N PRO A 28 14.50 9.02 12.46
CA PRO A 28 15.33 9.97 11.73
C PRO A 28 16.01 9.37 10.50
N PRO A 29 16.33 10.19 9.49
CA PRO A 29 17.05 9.74 8.32
C PRO A 29 18.49 9.29 8.67
N PRO A 30 19.15 8.50 7.80
CA PRO A 30 20.42 7.87 8.11
C PRO A 30 21.59 8.82 8.42
N ASP A 31 21.51 10.05 7.94
CA ASP A 31 22.47 11.14 8.15
C ASP A 31 22.25 11.90 9.46
N ALA A 32 21.06 11.80 10.07
CA ALA A 32 20.75 12.43 11.34
C ALA A 32 21.18 11.59 12.55
N GLN A 33 21.34 10.27 12.39
CA GLN A 33 21.74 9.38 13.50
C GLN A 33 22.51 8.13 13.05
N PRO A 34 23.44 7.61 13.88
CA PRO A 34 24.15 6.37 13.61
C PRO A 34 23.25 5.13 13.74
N LEU A 35 23.72 3.97 13.25
CA LEU A 35 22.90 2.75 13.17
C LEU A 35 22.53 2.17 14.53
N ASP A 36 23.50 2.11 15.43
CA ASP A 36 23.36 1.61 16.79
C ASP A 36 22.31 2.39 17.57
N ALA A 37 22.30 3.73 17.46
CA ALA A 37 21.24 4.56 18.03
C ALA A 37 19.86 4.23 17.43
N ALA A 38 19.77 4.09 16.11
CA ALA A 38 18.51 3.73 15.44
C ALA A 38 17.97 2.36 15.86
N VAL A 39 18.86 1.39 16.08
CA VAL A 39 18.52 0.05 16.57
C VAL A 39 18.04 0.11 18.02
N ALA A 40 18.75 0.86 18.89
CA ALA A 40 18.38 1.04 20.28
C ALA A 40 17.00 1.72 20.43
N ASP A 41 16.75 2.80 19.67
CA ASP A 41 15.47 3.52 19.70
C ASP A 41 14.30 2.62 19.27
N ALA A 42 14.50 1.82 18.21
CA ALA A 42 13.49 0.87 17.75
C ALA A 42 13.26 -0.25 18.78
N GLN A 43 14.31 -0.73 19.44
CA GLN A 43 14.20 -1.72 20.51
C GLN A 43 13.38 -1.17 21.69
N VAL A 44 13.65 0.06 22.14
CA VAL A 44 12.89 0.71 23.21
C VAL A 44 11.40 0.79 22.87
N LEU A 45 11.06 1.20 21.64
CA LEU A 45 9.66 1.26 21.19
C LEU A 45 8.99 -0.12 21.23
N ILE A 46 9.70 -1.16 20.79
CA ILE A 46 9.19 -2.53 20.78
C ILE A 46 9.03 -3.09 22.20
N GLU A 47 9.95 -2.80 23.11
CA GLU A 47 9.85 -3.23 24.52
C GLU A 47 8.67 -2.55 25.22
N GLN A 48 8.42 -1.27 24.93
CA GLN A 48 7.33 -0.50 25.53
C GLN A 48 5.95 -0.83 24.95
N HIS A 49 5.87 -1.08 23.64
CA HIS A 49 4.61 -1.19 22.90
C HIS A 49 4.33 -2.58 22.32
N GLY A 50 5.29 -3.50 22.42
CA GLY A 50 5.23 -4.84 21.86
C GLY A 50 5.48 -4.89 20.36
N HIS A 51 4.88 -4.00 19.57
CA HIS A 51 5.02 -3.94 18.11
C HIS A 51 5.19 -2.51 17.60
N LEU A 52 5.85 -2.38 16.45
CA LEU A 52 6.14 -1.12 15.78
C LEU A 52 5.65 -1.17 14.32
N LEU A 53 4.77 -0.24 13.93
CA LEU A 53 4.32 -0.07 12.55
C LEU A 53 4.91 1.24 11.99
N VAL A 54 5.76 1.13 10.98
CA VAL A 54 6.40 2.28 10.35
C VAL A 54 5.69 2.61 9.04
N LEU A 55 5.02 3.76 8.96
CA LEU A 55 4.42 4.27 7.73
C LEU A 55 5.36 5.25 7.04
N TYR A 56 5.60 5.07 5.73
CA TYR A 56 6.47 5.94 4.97
C TYR A 56 6.05 6.06 3.49
N PRO A 57 6.35 7.20 2.84
CA PRO A 57 5.98 7.42 1.45
C PRO A 57 6.83 6.56 0.51
N ALA A 58 6.24 6.15 -0.62
CA ALA A 58 6.96 5.42 -1.66
C ALA A 58 8.14 6.19 -2.25
N SER A 59 8.10 7.52 -2.15
CA SER A 59 9.16 8.45 -2.56
C SER A 59 10.30 8.61 -1.55
N LEU A 60 10.28 7.87 -0.42
CA LEU A 60 11.32 7.93 0.60
C LEU A 60 12.70 7.62 -0.02
N PRO A 61 13.78 8.36 0.30
CA PRO A 61 15.11 8.07 -0.22
C PRO A 61 15.55 6.62 0.07
N ALA A 62 16.19 5.99 -0.92
CA ALA A 62 16.58 4.58 -0.81
C ALA A 62 17.51 4.28 0.38
N ALA A 63 18.35 5.23 0.79
CA ALA A 63 19.18 5.10 1.98
C ALA A 63 18.36 4.99 3.26
N HIS A 64 17.27 5.76 3.38
CA HIS A 64 16.37 5.70 4.52
C HIS A 64 15.55 4.41 4.49
N GLN A 65 15.05 3.97 3.33
CA GLN A 65 14.40 2.66 3.21
C GLN A 65 15.33 1.52 3.64
N ARG A 66 16.57 1.51 3.16
CA ARG A 66 17.59 0.53 3.59
C ARG A 66 17.82 0.56 5.08
N ARG A 67 17.93 1.75 5.70
CA ARG A 67 18.06 1.90 7.15
C ARG A 67 16.93 1.20 7.91
N LEU A 68 15.68 1.38 7.48
CA LEU A 68 14.52 0.72 8.12
C LEU A 68 14.61 -0.81 8.04
N HIS A 69 14.96 -1.34 6.86
CA HIS A 69 15.16 -2.77 6.68
C HIS A 69 16.36 -3.31 7.48
N THR A 70 17.46 -2.56 7.56
CA THR A 70 18.64 -2.92 8.36
C THR A 70 18.30 -2.97 9.84
N VAL A 71 17.59 -1.98 10.38
CA VAL A 71 17.16 -1.98 11.80
C VAL A 71 16.34 -3.23 12.11
N ARG A 72 15.36 -3.55 11.26
CA ARG A 72 14.56 -4.77 11.42
C ARG A 72 15.39 -6.05 11.34
N ALA A 73 16.34 -6.13 10.42
CA ALA A 73 17.21 -7.30 10.25
C ALA A 73 18.17 -7.48 11.43
N VAL A 74 18.80 -6.41 11.92
CA VAL A 74 19.73 -6.45 13.06
C VAL A 74 19.03 -6.86 14.36
N LEU A 75 17.78 -6.42 14.55
CA LEU A 75 16.97 -6.83 15.70
C LEU A 75 16.42 -8.26 15.59
N GLU A 76 16.57 -8.92 14.44
CA GLU A 76 16.06 -10.27 14.16
C GLU A 76 14.60 -10.47 14.60
N THR A 77 13.78 -9.45 14.38
CA THR A 77 12.43 -9.35 14.95
C THR A 77 11.35 -9.41 13.87
N ASP A 78 10.24 -10.08 14.21
CA ASP A 78 8.98 -10.08 13.46
C ASP A 78 8.01 -8.99 13.93
N ARG A 79 8.39 -8.21 14.95
CA ARG A 79 7.54 -7.19 15.60
C ARG A 79 7.55 -5.82 14.92
N ILE A 80 8.23 -5.69 13.77
CA ILE A 80 8.28 -4.45 12.97
C ILE A 80 7.61 -4.66 11.61
N ALA A 81 6.55 -3.89 11.35
CA ALA A 81 5.94 -3.78 10.02
C ALA A 81 6.44 -2.51 9.31
N LEU A 82 6.83 -2.65 8.04
CA LEU A 82 7.25 -1.54 7.19
C LEU A 82 6.18 -1.31 6.13
N LEU A 83 5.39 -0.25 6.30
CA LEU A 83 4.18 0.03 5.54
C LEU A 83 4.44 1.19 4.55
N LYS A 84 4.86 0.81 3.35
CA LYS A 84 5.02 1.73 2.23
C LYS A 84 3.65 2.16 1.67
N THR A 85 3.48 3.44 1.35
CA THR A 85 2.26 3.98 0.74
C THR A 85 2.55 4.85 -0.48
N ASP A 86 1.66 4.80 -1.48
CA ASP A 86 1.70 5.66 -2.65
C ASP A 86 0.84 6.93 -2.50
N LEU A 87 0.20 7.13 -1.33
CA LEU A 87 -0.57 8.34 -1.05
C LEU A 87 0.31 9.61 -1.16
N PRO A 88 -0.29 10.74 -1.61
CA PRO A 88 0.32 12.05 -1.46
C PRO A 88 0.67 12.34 0.02
N PRO A 89 1.67 13.20 0.31
CA PRO A 89 2.17 13.41 1.67
C PRO A 89 1.09 13.82 2.69
N LEU A 90 0.13 14.69 2.32
CA LEU A 90 -0.95 15.05 3.24
C LEU A 90 -1.91 13.87 3.46
N GLY A 91 -2.20 13.10 2.41
CA GLY A 91 -2.99 11.88 2.50
C GLY A 91 -2.34 10.84 3.42
N LEU A 92 -1.02 10.68 3.34
CA LEU A 92 -0.25 9.84 4.27
C LEU A 92 -0.33 10.38 5.70
N ALA A 93 -0.18 11.68 5.92
CA ALA A 93 -0.27 12.28 7.24
C ALA A 93 -1.65 12.03 7.89
N VAL A 94 -2.72 12.08 7.09
CA VAL A 94 -4.08 11.71 7.51
C VAL A 94 -4.19 10.22 7.85
N LEU A 95 -3.64 9.34 7.00
CA LEU A 95 -3.62 7.90 7.27
C LEU A 95 -2.86 7.58 8.57
N VAL A 96 -1.71 8.22 8.82
CA VAL A 96 -0.93 8.09 10.06
C VAL A 96 -1.77 8.46 11.27
N ARG A 97 -2.53 9.57 11.20
CA ARG A 97 -3.45 9.96 12.29
C ARG A 97 -4.52 8.90 12.55
N GLN A 98 -5.15 8.38 11.50
CA GLN A 98 -6.16 7.31 11.64
C GLN A 98 -5.57 6.02 12.23
N MET A 99 -4.35 5.66 11.84
CA MET A 99 -3.63 4.51 12.39
C MET A 99 -3.32 4.70 13.88
N ARG A 100 -2.91 5.89 14.30
CA ARG A 100 -2.69 6.23 15.71
C ARG A 100 -3.99 6.17 16.53
N GLN A 101 -5.10 6.60 15.95
CA GLN A 101 -6.43 6.49 16.59
C GLN A 101 -6.87 5.05 16.81
N LEU A 102 -6.42 4.13 15.96
CA LEU A 102 -6.72 2.70 16.08
C LEU A 102 -5.71 1.94 16.93
N SER A 103 -4.50 2.47 17.14
CA SER A 103 -3.40 1.70 17.74
C SER A 103 -3.54 1.38 19.22
N TYR A 104 -4.43 2.11 19.92
CA TYR A 104 -4.79 1.84 21.31
C TYR A 104 -6.11 1.07 21.47
N ARG A 105 -6.79 0.77 20.36
CA ARG A 105 -8.03 -0.03 20.34
C ARG A 105 -7.69 -1.52 20.32
N ASP A 106 -8.71 -2.36 20.52
CA ASP A 106 -8.57 -3.83 20.58
C ASP A 106 -8.42 -4.47 19.19
N LEU A 107 -7.35 -4.10 18.49
CA LEU A 107 -6.92 -4.69 17.23
C LEU A 107 -5.57 -5.36 17.43
N SER A 108 -5.41 -6.59 16.92
CA SER A 108 -4.10 -7.20 16.91
C SER A 108 -3.16 -6.42 15.98
N PRO A 109 -1.84 -6.40 16.27
CA PRO A 109 -0.88 -5.64 15.48
C PRO A 109 -0.91 -5.97 13.99
N GLY A 110 -1.18 -7.23 13.64
CA GLY A 110 -1.25 -7.70 12.26
C GLY A 110 -2.50 -7.22 11.52
N VAL A 111 -3.66 -7.19 12.20
CA VAL A 111 -4.88 -6.56 11.66
C VAL A 111 -4.66 -5.07 11.47
N LEU A 112 -4.09 -4.38 12.47
CA LEU A 112 -3.79 -2.95 12.37
C LEU A 112 -2.81 -2.64 11.22
N ALA A 113 -1.72 -3.39 11.10
CA ALA A 113 -0.76 -3.25 10.01
C ALA A 113 -1.43 -3.40 8.62
N SER A 114 -2.29 -4.41 8.48
CA SER A 114 -3.01 -4.68 7.23
C SER A 114 -4.10 -3.65 6.94
N ALA A 115 -4.67 -3.03 7.98
CA ALA A 115 -5.68 -1.99 7.87
C ALA A 115 -5.16 -0.72 7.18
N ALA A 116 -3.86 -0.43 7.21
CA ALA A 116 -3.30 0.76 6.55
C ALA A 116 -3.69 0.84 5.06
N ARG A 117 -3.68 -0.30 4.35
CA ARG A 117 -4.10 -0.36 2.95
C ARG A 117 -5.61 -0.24 2.79
N LEU A 118 -6.40 -0.92 3.62
CA LEU A 118 -7.86 -0.76 3.62
C LEU A 118 -8.24 0.71 3.80
N LEU A 119 -7.69 1.37 4.82
CA LEU A 119 -7.98 2.75 5.17
C LEU A 119 -7.49 3.72 4.10
N SER A 120 -6.39 3.43 3.39
CA SER A 120 -5.96 4.26 2.27
C SER A 120 -7.03 4.40 1.19
N HIS A 121 -7.88 3.40 0.96
CA HIS A 121 -9.00 3.51 0.01
C HIS A 121 -10.09 4.50 0.45
N TYR A 122 -10.14 4.83 1.74
CA TYR A 122 -11.09 5.80 2.30
C TYR A 122 -10.48 7.20 2.47
N VAL A 123 -9.25 7.42 2.01
CA VAL A 123 -8.59 8.74 2.02
C VAL A 123 -8.62 9.34 0.63
N TYR A 124 -9.48 10.32 0.39
CA TYR A 124 -9.56 11.02 -0.90
C TYR A 124 -8.49 12.10 -0.93
N ALA A 125 -7.34 11.79 -1.52
CA ALA A 125 -6.15 12.64 -1.51
C ALA A 125 -5.91 13.26 -2.89
N GLY A 126 -5.78 14.58 -2.93
CA GLY A 126 -5.65 15.34 -4.17
C GLY A 126 -4.98 16.70 -3.96
N ALA A 127 -4.85 17.45 -5.04
CA ALA A 127 -4.35 18.81 -5.00
C ALA A 127 -4.97 19.67 -6.11
N LEU A 128 -5.09 20.96 -5.83
CA LEU A 128 -5.28 22.00 -6.82
C LEU A 128 -3.91 22.53 -7.27
N LEU A 129 -3.59 22.38 -8.54
CA LEU A 129 -2.28 22.69 -9.13
C LEU A 129 -2.40 23.83 -10.13
N HIS A 130 -1.38 24.68 -10.21
CA HIS A 130 -1.26 25.71 -11.26
C HIS A 130 -0.50 25.23 -12.49
N SER A 131 0.11 24.04 -12.41
CA SER A 131 0.82 23.40 -13.50
C SER A 131 0.85 21.90 -13.27
N VAL A 132 0.64 21.15 -14.34
CA VAL A 132 0.73 19.68 -14.37
C VAL A 132 1.91 19.19 -15.22
N ALA A 133 2.78 20.10 -15.67
CA ALA A 133 3.88 19.80 -16.60
C ALA A 133 4.90 18.78 -16.04
N ARG A 134 5.00 18.65 -14.72
CA ARG A 134 5.88 17.70 -14.03
C ARG A 134 5.10 16.73 -13.13
N LEU A 135 3.80 16.55 -13.39
CA LEU A 135 2.98 15.60 -12.67
C LEU A 135 3.24 14.20 -13.25
N ASP A 136 4.20 13.48 -12.65
CA ASP A 136 4.68 12.17 -13.09
C ASP A 136 4.10 11.00 -12.28
N ARG A 137 3.67 11.26 -11.03
CA ARG A 137 3.20 10.23 -10.09
C ARG A 137 1.74 9.82 -10.25
N VAL A 138 0.92 10.66 -10.86
CA VAL A 138 -0.52 10.41 -10.99
C VAL A 138 -0.80 9.96 -12.43
N PRO A 139 -1.28 8.73 -12.65
CA PRO A 139 -1.51 8.19 -13.99
C PRO A 139 -2.82 8.74 -14.57
N VAL A 140 -2.81 10.02 -14.95
CA VAL A 140 -3.95 10.71 -15.60
C VAL A 140 -3.64 10.95 -17.07
N ASP A 141 -4.66 10.84 -17.92
CA ASP A 141 -4.51 11.19 -19.33
C ASP A 141 -4.40 12.72 -19.48
N LEU A 142 -3.18 13.17 -19.79
CA LEU A 142 -2.86 14.58 -20.08
C LEU A 142 -3.06 14.90 -21.58
N GLY A 143 -3.33 13.90 -22.41
CA GLY A 143 -2.93 13.81 -23.81
C GLY A 143 -3.66 14.69 -24.82
N SER A 144 -4.92 15.07 -24.57
CA SER A 144 -5.76 15.77 -25.56
C SER A 144 -6.33 17.10 -25.07
N HIS A 145 -6.64 17.26 -23.77
CA HIS A 145 -7.28 18.47 -23.24
C HIS A 145 -6.31 19.52 -22.70
N ALA A 146 -5.11 19.14 -22.22
CA ALA A 146 -4.18 20.07 -21.59
C ALA A 146 -3.63 21.16 -22.54
N ARG A 147 -3.46 20.83 -23.82
CA ARG A 147 -2.99 21.80 -24.85
C ARG A 147 -4.02 22.89 -25.18
N SER A 148 -5.29 22.67 -24.85
CA SER A 148 -6.39 23.62 -25.09
C SER A 148 -6.61 24.59 -23.91
N TRP A 149 -5.88 24.39 -22.81
CA TRP A 149 -6.11 25.15 -21.59
C TRP A 149 -5.25 26.42 -21.55
N MET A 150 -5.93 27.55 -21.52
CA MET A 150 -5.32 28.87 -21.50
C MET A 150 -4.39 29.06 -20.28
N PRO A 151 -3.32 29.87 -20.43
CA PRO A 151 -2.48 30.32 -19.32
C PRO A 151 -3.32 30.84 -18.15
N GLY A 152 -2.96 30.45 -16.92
CA GLY A 152 -3.71 30.80 -15.71
C GLY A 152 -4.78 29.79 -15.28
N SER A 153 -4.98 28.70 -16.03
CA SER A 153 -5.86 27.61 -15.61
C SER A 153 -5.35 26.90 -14.35
N GLN A 154 -6.28 26.48 -13.49
CA GLN A 154 -6.01 25.62 -12.34
C GLN A 154 -6.52 24.21 -12.61
N PHE A 155 -5.80 23.21 -12.12
CA PHE A 155 -6.08 21.80 -12.34
C PHE A 155 -6.38 21.15 -11.00
N ALA A 156 -7.58 20.61 -10.84
CA ALA A 156 -7.91 19.80 -9.67
C ALA A 156 -7.56 18.35 -10.00
N VAL A 157 -6.68 17.77 -9.19
CA VAL A 157 -6.17 16.42 -9.37
C VAL A 157 -6.54 15.60 -8.14
N LEU A 158 -7.18 14.45 -8.35
CA LEU A 158 -7.33 13.41 -7.35
C LEU A 158 -6.29 12.34 -7.65
N ALA A 159 -5.46 11.99 -6.66
CA ALA A 159 -4.48 10.91 -6.77
C ALA A 159 -5.02 9.59 -6.22
N ASN A 160 -5.89 9.65 -5.21
CA ASN A 160 -6.48 8.51 -4.54
C ASN A 160 -7.94 8.83 -4.15
N PRO A 161 -8.89 7.88 -4.21
CA PRO A 161 -8.73 6.47 -4.58
C PRO A 161 -8.60 6.21 -6.08
N THR A 162 -9.14 7.08 -6.92
CA THR A 162 -9.10 6.91 -8.38
C THR A 162 -8.46 8.15 -9.03
N PRO A 163 -7.27 7.98 -9.66
CA PRO A 163 -6.59 9.06 -10.36
C PRO A 163 -7.50 9.78 -11.35
N THR A 164 -7.75 11.07 -11.10
CA THR A 164 -8.64 11.90 -11.92
C THR A 164 -8.07 13.31 -12.04
N LEU A 165 -8.18 13.92 -13.21
CA LEU A 165 -7.75 15.29 -13.44
C LEU A 165 -8.87 16.06 -14.13
N VAL A 166 -9.24 17.21 -13.57
CA VAL A 166 -10.22 18.13 -14.16
C VAL A 166 -9.69 19.56 -14.15
N LYS A 167 -10.20 20.39 -15.06
CA LYS A 167 -9.97 21.84 -14.99
C LYS A 167 -10.87 22.42 -13.90
N ALA A 168 -10.26 23.06 -12.90
CA ALA A 168 -11.01 23.65 -11.80
C ALA A 168 -11.90 24.80 -12.30
N GLY A 169 -13.15 24.82 -11.84
CA GLY A 169 -14.15 25.84 -12.21
C GLY A 169 -14.82 25.66 -13.58
N ALA A 170 -14.53 24.57 -14.30
CA ALA A 170 -15.29 24.23 -15.50
C ALA A 170 -16.69 23.68 -15.12
N PRO A 171 -17.79 24.09 -15.79
CA PRO A 171 -19.16 23.73 -15.40
C PRO A 171 -19.43 22.23 -15.29
N ASP A 172 -18.84 21.43 -16.18
CA ASP A 172 -19.11 19.99 -16.29
C ASP A 172 -17.96 19.12 -15.74
N ALA A 173 -16.96 19.71 -15.07
CA ALA A 173 -15.77 19.00 -14.63
C ALA A 173 -15.65 19.00 -13.10
N ALA A 174 -16.15 17.93 -12.47
CA ALA A 174 -16.09 17.73 -11.02
C ALA A 174 -15.20 16.53 -10.69
N LEU A 175 -14.47 16.63 -9.57
CA LEU A 175 -13.77 15.46 -9.02
C LEU A 175 -14.78 14.51 -8.37
N PRO A 176 -14.64 13.18 -8.56
CA PRO A 176 -15.46 12.21 -7.86
C PRO A 176 -15.23 12.35 -6.35
N GLY A 177 -16.32 12.47 -5.61
CA GLY A 177 -16.30 12.66 -4.15
C GLY A 177 -16.64 11.39 -3.37
N PRO A 178 -16.38 11.40 -2.06
CA PRO A 178 -16.77 10.30 -1.19
C PRO A 178 -18.30 10.19 -1.06
N GLU A 179 -18.81 8.95 -1.07
CA GLU A 179 -20.23 8.64 -0.83
C GLU A 179 -20.57 8.50 0.66
N PHE A 180 -19.67 8.96 1.53
CA PHE A 180 -19.78 8.84 2.98
C PHE A 180 -19.36 10.15 3.65
N ALA A 181 -19.80 10.34 4.90
CA ALA A 181 -19.47 11.54 5.67
C ALA A 181 -17.95 11.63 5.89
N THR A 182 -17.36 12.75 5.49
CA THR A 182 -15.91 13.00 5.60
C THR A 182 -15.62 14.36 6.19
N ALA A 183 -14.48 14.46 6.87
CA ALA A 183 -13.82 15.73 7.15
C ALA A 183 -12.73 15.96 6.11
N LEU A 184 -12.25 17.20 5.98
CA LEU A 184 -11.22 17.60 5.02
C LEU A 184 -10.05 18.25 5.74
N VAL A 185 -8.83 17.82 5.43
CA VAL A 185 -7.62 18.61 5.74
C VAL A 185 -7.13 19.26 4.46
N VAL A 186 -6.77 20.53 4.55
CA VAL A 186 -6.19 21.33 3.46
C VAL A 186 -4.82 21.82 3.90
N ALA A 187 -3.85 21.80 2.98
CA ALA A 187 -2.53 22.35 3.21
C ALA A 187 -2.08 23.20 2.02
N ARG A 188 -1.71 24.44 2.29
CA ARG A 188 -1.41 25.43 1.24
C ARG A 188 0.09 25.51 1.00
N GLY A 189 0.48 25.42 -0.27
CA GLY A 189 1.81 25.81 -0.72
C GLY A 189 1.84 27.29 -1.08
N GLN A 190 2.50 27.61 -2.20
CA GLN A 190 2.61 28.98 -2.73
C GLN A 190 1.33 29.48 -3.42
N SER A 191 0.19 28.80 -3.21
CA SER A 191 -1.09 29.18 -3.80
C SER A 191 -2.05 29.75 -2.77
N THR A 192 -2.68 30.86 -3.12
CA THR A 192 -3.75 31.51 -2.35
C THR A 192 -5.16 31.07 -2.79
N ALA A 193 -5.27 30.08 -3.68
CA ALA A 193 -6.55 29.68 -4.26
C ALA A 193 -7.48 29.06 -3.21
N THR A 194 -8.74 29.46 -3.21
CA THR A 194 -9.74 28.99 -2.24
C THR A 194 -10.71 27.96 -2.81
N TRP A 195 -10.54 27.52 -4.08
CA TRP A 195 -11.43 26.56 -4.73
C TRP A 195 -11.66 25.27 -3.93
N VAL A 196 -10.64 24.78 -3.21
CA VAL A 196 -10.76 23.59 -2.35
C VAL A 196 -11.77 23.79 -1.22
N THR A 197 -11.77 24.97 -0.59
CA THR A 197 -12.69 25.30 0.51
C THR A 197 -14.04 25.78 0.01
N ASP A 198 -14.07 26.52 -1.09
CA ASP A 198 -15.26 27.25 -1.53
C ASP A 198 -16.12 26.46 -2.52
N ALA A 199 -15.52 25.51 -3.25
CA ALA A 199 -16.21 24.71 -4.26
C ALA A 199 -16.14 23.21 -3.97
N LEU A 200 -14.94 22.65 -3.73
CA LEU A 200 -14.78 21.21 -3.52
C LEU A 200 -15.45 20.76 -2.22
N ALA A 201 -15.17 21.44 -1.09
CA ALA A 201 -15.71 21.05 0.20
C ALA A 201 -17.27 21.02 0.23
N PRO A 202 -17.99 22.03 -0.29
CA PRO A 202 -19.44 21.96 -0.43
C PRO A 202 -19.92 20.86 -1.37
N ALA A 203 -19.26 20.68 -2.53
CA ALA A 203 -19.62 19.65 -3.51
C ALA A 203 -19.54 18.23 -2.92
N TRP A 204 -18.53 17.98 -2.09
CA TRP A 204 -18.32 16.71 -1.39
C TRP A 204 -19.05 16.64 -0.04
N ARG A 205 -19.74 17.71 0.37
CA ARG A 205 -20.46 17.82 1.65
C ARG A 205 -19.57 17.49 2.87
N VAL A 206 -18.29 17.88 2.81
CA VAL A 206 -17.32 17.56 3.86
C VAL A 206 -17.42 18.54 5.02
N GLN A 207 -17.44 18.03 6.26
CA GLN A 207 -17.39 18.84 7.48
C GLN A 207 -16.76 18.04 8.64
N PRO A 208 -15.89 18.66 9.46
CA PRO A 208 -15.31 20.00 9.31
C PRO A 208 -14.19 20.06 8.25
N VAL A 209 -13.79 21.28 7.88
CA VAL A 209 -12.56 21.56 7.11
C VAL A 209 -11.51 22.12 8.07
N ALA A 210 -10.32 21.53 8.06
CA ALA A 210 -9.18 21.96 8.86
C ALA A 210 -7.99 22.31 7.98
N GLU A 211 -7.14 23.22 8.44
CA GLU A 211 -5.89 23.58 7.78
C GLU A 211 -4.70 22.95 8.52
N ALA A 212 -3.70 22.52 7.76
CA ALA A 212 -2.44 21.99 8.26
C ALA A 212 -1.27 22.60 7.50
N PRO A 213 -0.05 22.63 8.08
CA PRO A 213 1.16 22.95 7.34
C PRO A 213 1.31 22.00 6.15
N LEU A 214 1.84 22.52 5.03
CA LEU A 214 2.15 21.69 3.87
C LEU A 214 3.32 20.77 4.20
N PRO A 215 3.18 19.44 4.00
CA PRO A 215 4.33 18.54 4.13
C PRO A 215 5.46 18.91 3.16
N ASP A 216 6.71 18.79 3.61
CA ASP A 216 7.90 19.21 2.88
C ASP A 216 8.05 18.47 1.55
N ALA A 217 7.62 17.21 1.52
CA ALA A 217 7.67 16.36 0.33
C ALA A 217 6.63 16.75 -0.74
N SER A 218 5.60 17.54 -0.40
CA SER A 218 4.44 17.78 -1.29
C SER A 218 4.81 18.49 -2.58
N ALA A 219 5.66 19.52 -2.54
CA ALA A 219 6.05 20.25 -3.76
C ALA A 219 6.77 19.34 -4.76
N ARG A 220 7.62 18.43 -4.26
CA ARG A 220 8.31 17.43 -5.09
C ARG A 220 7.35 16.36 -5.57
N TRP A 221 6.42 15.91 -4.72
CA TRP A 221 5.43 14.88 -5.04
C TRP A 221 4.51 15.32 -6.19
N TRP A 222 3.97 16.54 -6.11
CA TRP A 222 3.05 17.13 -7.09
C TRP A 222 3.75 17.82 -8.27
N GLY A 223 5.07 17.93 -8.26
CA GLY A 223 5.86 18.54 -9.35
C GLY A 223 5.82 20.08 -9.40
N THR A 224 5.18 20.74 -8.44
CA THR A 224 5.07 22.21 -8.32
C THR A 224 4.88 22.62 -6.86
N ALA A 225 5.38 23.79 -6.45
CA ALA A 225 5.11 24.36 -5.13
C ALA A 225 3.85 25.25 -5.11
N LYS A 226 3.33 25.64 -6.29
CA LYS A 226 2.12 26.47 -6.44
C LYS A 226 0.88 25.58 -6.43
N LEU A 227 0.57 25.07 -5.24
CA LEU A 227 -0.47 24.05 -5.01
C LEU A 227 -1.29 24.33 -3.74
N VAL A 228 -2.47 23.72 -3.68
CA VAL A 228 -3.24 23.49 -2.43
C VAL A 228 -3.55 22.00 -2.35
N GLU A 229 -2.95 21.29 -1.40
CA GLU A 229 -3.14 19.85 -1.20
C GLU A 229 -4.35 19.64 -0.28
N PHE A 230 -5.09 18.57 -0.51
CA PHE A 230 -6.24 18.22 0.31
C PHE A 230 -6.35 16.71 0.51
N ALA A 231 -6.89 16.33 1.65
CA ALA A 231 -7.18 14.94 1.99
C ALA A 231 -8.52 14.87 2.73
N ALA A 232 -9.53 14.27 2.11
CA ALA A 232 -10.79 13.96 2.78
C ALA A 232 -10.74 12.56 3.41
N TYR A 233 -11.32 12.40 4.58
CA TYR A 233 -11.16 11.19 5.40
C TYR A 233 -12.34 10.97 6.33
N LEU A 234 -12.48 9.73 6.81
CA LEU A 234 -13.44 9.35 7.85
C LEU A 234 -13.00 9.92 9.21
N PRO A 235 -13.79 10.82 9.82
CA PRO A 235 -13.37 11.52 11.04
C PRO A 235 -13.64 10.74 12.34
N ASP A 236 -14.59 9.80 12.34
CA ASP A 236 -15.01 9.07 13.54
C ASP A 236 -14.15 7.79 13.75
N PRO A 237 -13.35 7.72 14.85
CA PRO A 237 -12.57 6.53 15.17
C PRO A 237 -13.41 5.26 15.38
N SER A 238 -14.68 5.40 15.76
CA SER A 238 -15.61 4.27 15.92
C SER A 238 -16.03 3.69 14.57
N VAL A 239 -16.22 4.55 13.55
CA VAL A 239 -16.44 4.09 12.17
C VAL A 239 -15.19 3.41 11.63
N LEU A 240 -14.00 3.99 11.85
CA LEU A 240 -12.73 3.38 11.46
C LEU A 240 -12.55 1.99 12.07
N TYR A 241 -12.77 1.88 13.38
CA TYR A 241 -12.67 0.60 14.08
C TYR A 241 -13.67 -0.42 13.53
N ARG A 242 -14.93 -0.04 13.32
CA ARG A 242 -15.95 -0.95 12.74
C ARG A 242 -15.59 -1.40 11.34
N LEU A 243 -15.07 -0.51 10.49
CA LEU A 243 -14.62 -0.85 9.14
C LEU A 243 -13.51 -1.90 9.17
N VAL A 244 -12.55 -1.77 10.08
CA VAL A 244 -11.46 -2.74 10.21
C VAL A 244 -11.95 -4.05 10.85
N ALA A 245 -12.76 -3.96 11.91
CA ALA A 245 -13.22 -5.10 12.68
C ALA A 245 -14.28 -5.96 11.93
N SER A 246 -14.97 -5.40 10.94
CA SER A 246 -15.95 -6.13 10.13
C SER A 246 -15.31 -6.99 9.03
N VAL A 247 -14.05 -6.73 8.68
CA VAL A 247 -13.34 -7.53 7.67
C VAL A 247 -12.96 -8.88 8.27
N ARG A 248 -13.15 -9.94 7.47
CA ARG A 248 -12.74 -11.30 7.84
C ARG A 248 -11.26 -11.31 8.18
N ARG A 249 -10.95 -11.80 9.37
CA ARG A 249 -9.59 -12.05 9.83
C ARG A 249 -9.10 -13.40 9.32
N GLU A 250 -7.85 -13.44 8.90
CA GLU A 250 -7.16 -14.65 8.50
C GLU A 250 -5.82 -14.74 9.21
N THR A 251 -5.25 -15.94 9.25
CA THR A 251 -3.92 -16.17 9.80
C THR A 251 -2.93 -16.30 8.64
N CYS A 252 -1.85 -15.54 8.68
CA CYS A 252 -0.79 -15.63 7.66
C CYS A 252 -0.20 -17.04 7.65
N SER A 253 -0.20 -17.72 6.50
CA SER A 253 0.39 -19.04 6.34
C SER A 253 1.92 -19.06 6.48
N TRP A 254 2.57 -17.90 6.36
CA TRP A 254 4.03 -17.78 6.48
C TRP A 254 4.49 -17.45 7.90
N CYS A 255 3.98 -16.36 8.49
CA CYS A 255 4.45 -15.89 9.81
C CYS A 255 3.46 -16.14 10.96
N GLY A 256 2.28 -16.69 10.70
CA GLY A 256 1.28 -16.99 11.74
C GLY A 256 0.56 -15.78 12.34
N GLY A 257 0.87 -14.55 11.92
CA GLY A 257 0.21 -13.34 12.41
C GLY A 257 -1.20 -13.16 11.82
N ASP A 258 -2.10 -12.52 12.58
CA ASP A 258 -3.41 -12.13 12.07
C ASP A 258 -3.28 -11.11 10.93
N LEU A 259 -4.18 -11.14 9.97
CA LEU A 259 -4.26 -10.15 8.90
C LEU A 259 -5.70 -9.97 8.42
N ILE A 260 -5.90 -8.91 7.65
CA ILE A 260 -7.08 -8.69 6.83
C ILE A 260 -6.65 -8.35 5.39
N GLY A 261 -7.49 -8.66 4.41
CA GLY A 261 -7.19 -8.44 2.99
C GLY A 261 -6.25 -9.50 2.41
N ASP A 262 -5.52 -9.16 1.34
CA ASP A 262 -4.78 -10.13 0.50
C ASP A 262 -3.27 -10.23 0.79
N ARG A 263 -2.73 -9.48 1.77
CA ARG A 263 -1.30 -9.47 2.12
C ARG A 263 -1.07 -9.20 3.61
N CYS A 264 -0.11 -9.91 4.20
CA CYS A 264 0.29 -9.71 5.59
C CYS A 264 1.08 -8.39 5.76
N GLY A 265 0.72 -7.57 6.76
CA GLY A 265 1.43 -6.33 7.06
C GLY A 265 2.88 -6.47 7.56
N PHE A 266 3.27 -7.63 8.10
CA PHE A 266 4.62 -7.86 8.67
C PHE A 266 5.59 -8.52 7.68
N CYS A 267 5.20 -9.64 7.08
CA CYS A 267 6.07 -10.40 6.17
C CYS A 267 5.77 -10.15 4.68
N ALA A 268 4.74 -9.36 4.36
CA ALA A 268 4.27 -9.10 2.99
C ALA A 268 3.84 -10.34 2.18
N ALA A 269 3.76 -11.52 2.81
CA ALA A 269 3.28 -12.74 2.17
C ALA A 269 1.83 -12.53 1.67
N PRO A 270 1.54 -12.89 0.41
CA PRO A 270 0.19 -12.86 -0.11
C PRO A 270 -0.67 -13.93 0.56
N VAL A 271 -1.96 -13.65 0.68
CA VAL A 271 -2.96 -14.62 1.09
C VAL A 271 -3.33 -15.45 -0.14
N PRO A 272 -3.26 -16.80 -0.08
CA PRO A 272 -3.67 -17.64 -1.20
C PRO A 272 -5.15 -17.38 -1.52
N THR A 273 -5.45 -17.07 -2.78
CA THR A 273 -6.84 -16.99 -3.22
C THR A 273 -7.40 -18.40 -3.46
N PRO A 274 -8.72 -18.61 -3.40
CA PRO A 274 -9.32 -19.89 -3.77
C PRO A 274 -8.97 -20.36 -5.19
N GLU A 275 -8.61 -19.43 -6.08
CA GLU A 275 -8.16 -19.72 -7.45
C GLU A 275 -6.75 -20.31 -7.48
N ASP A 276 -5.86 -19.87 -6.57
CA ASP A 276 -4.52 -20.46 -6.35
C ASP A 276 -4.59 -21.88 -5.76
N ALA A 277 -5.70 -22.22 -5.09
CA ALA A 277 -5.93 -23.53 -4.50
C ALA A 277 -6.43 -24.59 -5.52
N ARG A 278 -6.67 -24.22 -6.78
CA ARG A 278 -6.89 -25.21 -7.84
C ARG A 278 -5.57 -25.95 -8.06
N PRO A 279 -5.50 -27.27 -7.80
CA PRO A 279 -4.32 -28.03 -8.18
C PRO A 279 -4.12 -27.82 -9.67
N ALA A 280 -2.91 -27.42 -10.07
CA ALA A 280 -2.50 -27.54 -11.46
C ALA A 280 -2.62 -29.02 -11.80
N VAL A 281 -3.76 -29.41 -12.39
CA VAL A 281 -3.93 -30.73 -12.97
C VAL A 281 -2.87 -30.76 -14.06
N LEU A 282 -1.76 -31.44 -13.78
CA LEU A 282 -0.80 -31.88 -14.79
C LEU A 282 -1.66 -32.45 -15.92
N ALA A 283 -1.69 -31.73 -17.04
CA ALA A 283 -2.38 -32.16 -18.24
C ALA A 283 -1.75 -33.48 -18.67
N ALA A 284 -2.35 -34.58 -18.23
CA ALA A 284 -2.10 -35.89 -18.78
C ALA A 284 -2.54 -35.82 -20.24
N ALA A 285 -1.57 -35.81 -21.14
CA ALA A 285 -1.82 -35.93 -22.56
C ALA A 285 -2.66 -37.20 -22.81
N PRO A 286 -3.80 -37.13 -23.51
CA PRO A 286 -4.52 -38.33 -23.87
C PRO A 286 -3.80 -39.01 -25.03
N GLY A 287 -3.06 -40.08 -24.71
CA GLY A 287 -2.68 -41.09 -25.68
C GLY A 287 -3.88 -42.00 -25.93
N ALA A 288 -4.45 -41.95 -27.13
CA ALA A 288 -5.21 -43.04 -27.73
C ALA A 288 -5.49 -42.76 -29.22
N HIS A 289 -4.70 -43.35 -30.10
CA HIS A 289 -5.20 -43.85 -31.38
C HIS A 289 -4.97 -45.35 -31.41
N ALA A 290 -6.05 -46.10 -31.16
CA ALA A 290 -6.15 -47.51 -31.45
C ALA A 290 -7.42 -47.68 -32.28
N ASP A 291 -7.25 -47.86 -33.59
CA ASP A 291 -8.27 -48.40 -34.48
C ASP A 291 -7.63 -49.56 -35.26
N GLY A 292 -8.19 -50.75 -35.07
CA GLY A 292 -8.13 -51.86 -36.04
C GLY A 292 -9.54 -52.13 -36.57
N PRO A 293 -9.82 -53.18 -37.37
CA PRO A 293 -8.92 -54.27 -37.82
C PRO A 293 -9.07 -54.65 -39.33
N ALA A 294 -8.25 -55.58 -39.82
CA ALA A 294 -8.65 -56.71 -40.70
C ALA A 294 -7.45 -57.59 -41.14
N LEU A 295 -7.62 -58.92 -41.03
CA LEU A 295 -6.77 -60.02 -41.54
C LEU A 295 -7.24 -60.44 -42.95
N PRO A 296 -6.41 -61.06 -43.84
CA PRO A 296 -6.04 -62.51 -43.75
C PRO A 296 -4.61 -62.85 -44.29
N ALA A 297 -3.84 -63.81 -43.74
CA ALA A 297 -3.78 -65.28 -43.99
C ALA A 297 -2.29 -65.72 -44.19
N PRO A 298 -1.93 -67.02 -44.07
CA PRO A 298 -0.66 -67.45 -43.48
C PRO A 298 0.36 -68.08 -44.45
N GLY A 299 1.65 -68.11 -44.05
CA GLY A 299 2.71 -68.79 -44.79
C GLY A 299 4.01 -69.05 -44.01
N ARG A 300 4.04 -70.21 -43.32
CA ARG A 300 5.12 -71.21 -43.20
C ARG A 300 6.61 -70.84 -43.04
N THR A 301 7.24 -71.69 -42.21
CA THR A 301 8.66 -72.11 -42.09
C THR A 301 9.64 -71.23 -41.29
N GLY A 302 10.04 -71.73 -40.11
CA GLY A 302 11.24 -71.30 -39.38
C GLY A 302 12.52 -71.93 -39.94
N PRO A 303 13.52 -72.31 -39.14
CA PRO A 303 13.96 -71.78 -37.83
C PRO A 303 15.42 -71.27 -37.92
N ARG A 304 15.99 -70.74 -36.81
CA ARG A 304 17.22 -71.27 -36.16
C ARG A 304 18.04 -70.24 -35.37
N HIS A 305 18.36 -70.68 -34.15
CA HIS A 305 19.60 -70.53 -33.38
C HIS A 305 20.02 -69.13 -32.88
N ARG A 306 20.05 -68.92 -31.55
CA ARG A 306 21.15 -69.26 -30.58
C ARG A 306 22.30 -68.26 -30.79
N ALA A 307 22.71 -67.42 -29.85
CA ALA A 307 23.21 -67.80 -28.53
C ALA A 307 23.39 -66.57 -27.59
N LEU A 308 23.08 -66.76 -26.30
CA LEU A 308 23.81 -66.20 -25.15
C LEU A 308 25.14 -66.99 -25.01
N PRO A 309 26.24 -66.49 -24.40
CA PRO A 309 26.33 -66.12 -22.98
C PRO A 309 27.35 -64.96 -22.73
N GLY A 310 27.68 -64.46 -21.54
CA GLY A 310 27.46 -64.75 -20.12
C GLY A 310 28.07 -63.56 -19.33
N ALA A 311 27.57 -63.21 -18.13
CA ALA A 311 28.15 -63.61 -16.83
C ALA A 311 29.69 -63.41 -16.76
N ARG A 312 30.30 -62.72 -15.77
CA ARG A 312 29.95 -62.49 -14.36
C ARG A 312 31.03 -61.58 -13.68
N PRO A 313 31.11 -61.40 -12.33
CA PRO A 313 31.32 -60.11 -11.67
C PRO A 313 32.65 -60.02 -10.85
N GLY A 314 32.84 -58.93 -10.11
CA GLY A 314 33.74 -58.89 -8.95
C GLY A 314 34.16 -57.48 -8.52
N GLY A 315 33.71 -57.03 -7.34
CA GLY A 315 34.35 -55.95 -6.57
C GLY A 315 35.54 -56.50 -5.74
N PRO A 316 35.82 -55.97 -4.55
CA PRO A 316 36.06 -54.57 -4.18
C PRO A 316 37.47 -54.39 -3.56
N ARG A 317 37.92 -53.14 -3.39
CA ARG A 317 38.70 -52.65 -2.24
C ARG A 317 38.48 -51.15 -2.11
#